data_AF-A0A5U3CYJ8-F1
#
_entry.id   AF-A0A5U3CYJ8-F1
#
_cell.length_a   1.000
_cell.length_b   1.000
_cell.length_c   1.000
_cell.angle_alpha   90.00
_cell.angle_beta   90.00
_cell.angle_gamma   90.00
#
_symmetry.space_group_name_H-M   'P 1'
#
loop_
_entity.id
_entity.type
_entity.pdbx_description
1 polymer ?
#
loop_
_entity_poly.entity_id
_entity_poly.type
_entity_poly.pdbx_seq_one_letter_code
_entity_poly.pdbx_strand_id
1 'polypeptide(L)'
;MMTHCHTTSTDAHLTGVETLRKVLQQSTDQYPRLVAFLLTLPAATQGTVQRFHKSVYQQVSDLAVTRQMSGRPVPPTVLRWIWASPPGQTGRMLLLLNQDTFCHPRYDRPRDRCFETMETLLRQAWGTVDIPQCSKAPEIT
;
A
#
# COMPACT_ATOMS: atom_id res chain seq x y z
N MET A 1 33.16 17.47 33.37
CA MET A 1 32.96 16.12 32.83
C MET A 1 31.71 15.55 33.49
N MET A 2 30.57 15.47 32.79
CA MET A 2 29.47 14.53 33.06
C MET A 2 28.34 14.69 32.04
N THR A 3 28.36 13.75 31.08
CA THR A 3 27.24 12.98 30.51
C THR A 3 25.92 13.71 30.22
N HIS A 4 25.74 14.04 28.94
CA HIS A 4 24.41 14.17 28.33
C HIS A 4 23.77 12.78 28.22
N CYS A 5 22.64 12.58 28.90
CA CYS A 5 21.81 11.39 28.77
C CYS A 5 21.15 11.36 27.39
N HIS A 6 21.49 10.35 26.58
CA HIS A 6 20.79 10.03 25.35
C HIS A 6 19.55 9.17 25.68
N THR A 7 18.36 9.76 25.69
CA THR A 7 17.08 9.05 25.87
C THR A 7 16.16 9.10 24.63
N THR A 8 16.68 9.43 23.46
CA THR A 8 15.85 9.67 22.26
C THR A 8 15.42 8.42 21.47
N SER A 9 16.00 7.24 21.72
CA SER A 9 15.75 6.06 20.88
C SER A 9 14.56 5.20 21.32
N THR A 10 14.33 5.04 22.62
CA THR A 10 13.26 4.15 23.15
C THR A 10 11.87 4.77 23.01
N ASP A 11 11.75 6.08 23.23
CA ASP A 11 10.47 6.80 23.22
C ASP A 11 9.89 6.95 21.79
N ALA A 12 10.75 7.19 20.81
CA ALA A 12 10.39 7.22 19.39
C ALA A 12 9.93 5.85 18.87
N HIS A 13 10.55 4.77 19.35
CA HIS A 13 10.16 3.41 18.98
C HIS A 13 8.80 3.02 19.57
N LEU A 14 8.55 3.34 20.85
CA LEU A 14 7.26 3.12 21.50
C LEU A 14 6.13 3.90 20.82
N THR A 15 6.37 5.16 20.49
CA THR A 15 5.42 6.02 19.75
C THR A 15 5.07 5.43 18.37
N GLY A 16 6.06 4.85 17.67
CA GLY A 16 5.85 4.17 16.40
C GLY A 16 4.96 2.94 16.52
N VAL A 17 5.20 2.10 17.53
CA VAL A 17 4.39 0.89 17.79
C VAL A 17 2.95 1.24 18.17
N GLU A 18 2.74 2.27 18.99
CA GLU A 18 1.40 2.73 19.35
C GLU A 18 0.63 3.29 18.15
N THR A 19 1.30 4.05 17.29
CA THR A 19 0.71 4.57 16.05
C THR A 19 0.30 3.43 15.13
N LEU A 20 1.17 2.44 14.95
CA LEU A 20 0.87 1.24 14.17
C LEU A 20 -0.36 0.50 14.74
N ARG A 21 -0.39 0.29 16.05
CA ARG A 21 -1.53 -0.36 16.73
C ARG A 21 -2.82 0.41 16.51
N LYS A 22 -2.80 1.74 16.62
CA LYS A 22 -3.96 2.60 16.37
C LYS A 22 -4.46 2.48 14.92
N VAL A 23 -3.56 2.49 13.93
CA VAL A 23 -3.92 2.34 12.51
C VAL A 23 -4.55 0.97 12.24
N LEU A 24 -3.96 -0.10 12.76
CA LEU A 24 -4.48 -1.46 12.60
C LEU A 24 -5.84 -1.63 13.29
N GLN A 25 -5.98 -1.10 14.51
CA GLN A 25 -7.23 -1.14 15.26
C GLN A 25 -8.33 -0.39 14.49
N GLN A 26 -8.09 0.86 14.10
CA GLN A 26 -9.04 1.65 13.30
C GLN A 26 -9.42 0.95 11.99
N SER A 27 -8.47 0.29 11.34
CA SER A 27 -8.72 -0.43 10.09
C SER A 27 -9.61 -1.66 10.31
N THR A 28 -9.40 -2.38 11.41
CA THR A 28 -10.15 -3.58 11.77
C THR A 28 -11.55 -3.24 12.28
N ASP A 29 -11.67 -2.17 13.07
CA ASP A 29 -12.95 -1.65 13.58
C ASP A 29 -13.85 -1.20 12.42
N GLN A 30 -13.25 -0.59 11.40
CA GLN A 30 -13.99 -0.10 10.22
C GLN A 30 -14.31 -1.22 9.23
N TYR A 31 -13.42 -2.22 9.08
CA TYR A 31 -13.54 -3.27 8.07
C TYR A 31 -13.34 -4.67 8.68
N PRO A 32 -14.43 -5.41 8.96
CA PRO A 32 -14.33 -6.75 9.54
C PRO A 32 -13.60 -7.76 8.64
N ARG A 33 -13.50 -7.47 7.33
CA ARG A 33 -12.72 -8.24 6.36
C ARG A 33 -11.51 -7.48 5.85
N LEU A 34 -10.63 -7.06 6.76
CA LEU A 34 -9.39 -6.38 6.40
C LEU A 34 -8.40 -7.35 5.73
N VAL A 35 -7.74 -6.92 4.66
CA VAL A 35 -6.61 -7.64 4.04
C VAL A 35 -5.38 -6.74 3.94
N ALA A 36 -4.22 -7.38 3.90
CA ALA A 36 -2.94 -6.71 3.81
C ALA A 36 -2.13 -7.26 2.63
N PHE A 37 -1.61 -6.35 1.79
CA PHE A 37 -0.67 -6.67 0.72
C PHE A 37 0.70 -6.10 1.08
N LEU A 38 1.71 -6.97 1.16
CA LEU A 38 3.09 -6.55 1.37
C LEU A 38 3.77 -6.33 0.03
N LEU A 39 4.11 -5.08 -0.24
CA LEU A 39 4.66 -4.63 -1.50
C LEU A 39 6.14 -4.33 -1.33
N THR A 40 6.94 -4.84 -2.26
CA THR A 40 8.39 -4.63 -2.31
C THR A 40 8.68 -3.78 -3.54
N LEU A 41 9.03 -2.51 -3.31
CA LEU A 41 9.17 -1.51 -4.35
C LEU A 41 10.66 -1.21 -4.59
N PRO A 42 11.21 -1.53 -5.78
CA PRO A 42 12.60 -1.21 -6.10
C PRO A 42 12.78 0.29 -6.30
N ALA A 43 13.87 0.86 -5.77
CA ALA A 43 14.22 2.28 -5.95
C ALA A 43 13.09 3.28 -5.61
N ALA A 44 12.30 2.96 -4.58
CA ALA A 44 11.16 3.77 -4.16
C ALA A 44 11.60 5.13 -3.59
N THR A 45 11.54 6.17 -4.42
CA THR A 45 11.62 7.57 -4.00
C THR A 45 10.25 8.10 -3.60
N GLN A 46 10.20 9.16 -2.78
CA GLN A 46 8.93 9.78 -2.37
C GLN A 46 8.02 10.11 -3.58
N GLY A 47 8.59 10.63 -4.67
CA GLY A 47 7.84 10.96 -5.89
C GLY A 47 7.29 9.72 -6.63
N THR A 48 8.04 8.63 -6.67
CA THR A 48 7.55 7.35 -7.25
C THR A 48 6.43 6.74 -6.40
N VAL A 49 6.55 6.79 -5.08
CA VAL A 49 5.56 6.26 -4.13
C VAL A 49 4.25 7.03 -4.21
N GLN A 50 4.31 8.37 -4.31
CA GLN A 50 3.10 9.19 -4.47
C GLN A 50 2.37 8.88 -5.78
N ARG A 51 3.09 8.73 -6.89
CA ARG A 51 2.50 8.31 -8.17
C ARG A 51 1.91 6.91 -8.09
N PHE A 52 2.60 5.99 -7.42
CA PHE A 52 2.10 4.64 -7.18
C PHE A 52 0.79 4.66 -6.39
N HIS A 53 0.72 5.39 -5.26
CA HIS A 53 -0.49 5.52 -4.46
C HIS A 53 -1.67 6.05 -5.28
N LYS A 54 -1.44 7.07 -6.11
CA LYS A 54 -2.47 7.63 -6.99
C LYS A 54 -2.95 6.60 -8.02
N SER A 55 -2.03 5.88 -8.64
CA SER A 55 -2.35 4.83 -9.62
C SER A 55 -3.16 3.70 -9.00
N VAL A 56 -2.76 3.21 -7.82
CA VAL A 56 -3.51 2.18 -7.08
C VAL A 56 -4.89 2.69 -6.68
N TYR A 57 -5.01 3.92 -6.18
CA TYR A 57 -6.30 4.52 -5.84
C TYR A 57 -7.24 4.55 -7.05
N GLN A 58 -6.75 5.02 -8.20
CA GLN A 58 -7.54 5.10 -9.42
C GLN A 58 -8.03 3.71 -9.85
N GLN A 59 -7.11 2.74 -9.96
CA GLN A 59 -7.47 1.41 -10.41
C GLN A 59 -8.42 0.68 -9.46
N VAL A 60 -8.25 0.83 -8.14
CA VAL A 60 -9.19 0.26 -7.16
C VAL A 60 -10.56 0.94 -7.23
N SER A 61 -10.59 2.25 -7.45
CA SER A 61 -11.83 2.99 -7.67
C SER A 61 -12.56 2.52 -8.93
N ASP A 62 -11.84 2.33 -10.04
CA ASP A 62 -12.43 1.85 -11.29
C ASP A 62 -12.94 0.42 -11.16
N LEU A 63 -12.22 -0.44 -10.43
CA LEU A 63 -12.67 -1.78 -10.08
C LEU A 63 -13.95 -1.73 -9.23
N ALA A 64 -14.00 -0.85 -8.23
CA ALA A 64 -15.17 -0.66 -7.38
C ALA A 64 -16.40 -0.22 -8.19
N VAL A 65 -16.24 0.76 -9.09
CA VAL A 65 -17.30 1.21 -10.00
C VAL A 65 -17.76 0.07 -10.90
N THR A 66 -16.84 -0.65 -11.54
CA THR A 66 -17.18 -1.79 -12.42
C THR A 66 -17.98 -2.86 -11.67
N ARG A 67 -17.56 -3.18 -10.44
CA ARG A 67 -18.25 -4.15 -9.57
C ARG A 67 -19.65 -3.67 -9.21
N GLN A 68 -19.80 -2.41 -8.81
CA GLN A 68 -21.10 -1.82 -8.48
C GLN A 68 -22.04 -1.85 -9.69
N MET A 69 -21.55 -1.51 -10.89
CA MET A 69 -22.32 -1.58 -12.14
C MET A 69 -22.74 -3.01 -12.50
N SER A 70 -21.97 -4.02 -12.08
CA SER A 70 -22.32 -5.44 -12.23
C SER A 70 -23.24 -5.99 -11.14
N GLY A 71 -23.77 -5.13 -10.25
CA GLY A 71 -24.65 -5.52 -9.14
C GLY A 71 -23.92 -6.18 -7.97
N ARG A 72 -22.59 -6.10 -7.91
CA ARG A 72 -21.80 -6.62 -6.79
C ARG A 72 -21.69 -5.56 -5.70
N PRO A 73 -21.84 -5.93 -4.41
CA PRO A 73 -21.69 -4.97 -3.32
C PRO A 73 -20.24 -4.50 -3.22
N VAL A 74 -20.07 -3.19 -3.00
CA VAL A 74 -18.77 -2.57 -2.72
C VAL A 74 -18.95 -1.57 -1.58
N PRO A 75 -18.40 -1.84 -0.38
CA PRO A 75 -18.49 -0.91 0.74
C PRO A 75 -17.53 0.28 0.55
N PRO A 76 -17.80 1.43 1.19
CA PRO A 76 -16.86 2.55 1.21
C PRO A 76 -15.50 2.11 1.75
N THR A 77 -14.45 2.21 0.94
CA THR A 77 -13.14 1.63 1.24
C THR A 77 -12.06 2.71 1.29
N VAL A 78 -11.30 2.74 2.40
CA VAL A 78 -10.12 3.58 2.55
C VAL A 78 -8.87 2.72 2.34
N LEU A 79 -8.00 3.16 1.44
CA LEU A 79 -6.66 2.57 1.24
C LEU A 79 -5.69 3.15 2.27
N ARG A 80 -5.11 2.28 3.11
CA ARG A 80 -4.15 2.69 4.14
C ARG A 80 -2.78 2.13 3.86
N TRP A 81 -1.77 2.98 3.96
CA TRP A 81 -0.38 2.66 3.64
C TRP A 81 0.48 2.75 4.89
N ILE A 82 1.30 1.73 5.13
CA ILE A 82 2.25 1.69 6.24
C ILE A 82 3.62 1.34 5.67
N TRP A 83 4.66 2.07 6.06
CA TRP A 83 6.04 1.67 5.76
C TRP A 83 6.43 0.49 6.65
N ALA A 84 6.72 -0.65 6.04
CA ALA A 84 7.28 -1.81 6.73
C ALA A 84 8.81 -1.66 6.93
N SER A 85 9.47 -0.88 6.08
CA SER A 85 10.84 -0.42 6.26
C SER A 85 10.99 1.01 5.69
N PRO A 86 11.90 1.83 6.22
CA PRO A 86 12.19 3.15 5.65
C PRO A 86 12.60 3.05 4.16
N PRO A 87 12.36 4.11 3.36
CA PRO A 87 12.80 4.14 1.97
C PRO A 87 14.34 4.04 1.91
N GLY A 88 14.82 3.06 1.16
CA GLY A 88 16.24 2.79 0.89
C GLY A 88 16.40 2.24 -0.52
N GLN A 89 17.32 1.30 -0.74
CA GLN A 89 17.47 0.67 -2.06
C GLN A 89 16.23 -0.16 -2.47
N THR A 90 15.48 -0.66 -1.48
CA THR A 90 14.20 -1.35 -1.66
C THR A 90 13.26 -0.96 -0.53
N GLY A 91 12.16 -0.28 -0.86
CA GLY A 91 11.13 0.12 0.11
C GLY A 91 10.11 -0.99 0.29
N ARG A 92 9.77 -1.35 1.53
CA ARG A 92 8.67 -2.27 1.82
C ARG A 92 7.48 -1.51 2.38
N MET A 93 6.31 -1.72 1.80
CA MET A 93 5.07 -1.04 2.18
C MET A 93 3.96 -2.06 2.36
N LEU A 94 3.12 -1.83 3.36
CA LEU A 94 1.89 -2.57 3.55
C LEU A 94 0.72 -1.73 3.06
N LEU A 95 -0.09 -2.31 2.17
CA LEU A 95 -1.38 -1.77 1.78
C LEU A 95 -2.47 -2.52 2.54
N LEU A 96 -3.30 -1.78 3.27
CA LEU A 96 -4.48 -2.27 3.98
C LEU A 96 -5.74 -1.74 3.31
N LEU A 97 -6.70 -2.62 3.06
CA LEU A 97 -8.01 -2.29 2.53
C LEU A 97 -9.05 -3.35 2.88
N ASN A 98 -10.32 -3.02 2.70
CA ASN A 98 -11.41 -3.98 2.84
C ASN A 98 -11.36 -5.01 1.70
N GLN A 99 -11.46 -6.29 2.03
CA GLN A 99 -11.52 -7.35 1.02
C GLN A 99 -12.79 -7.27 0.19
N ASP A 100 -13.91 -6.83 0.78
CA ASP A 100 -15.20 -6.73 0.09
C ASP A 100 -15.17 -5.76 -1.10
N THR A 101 -14.18 -4.87 -1.16
CA THR A 101 -13.95 -3.95 -2.28
C THR A 101 -13.74 -4.69 -3.60
N PHE A 102 -13.00 -5.80 -3.55
CA PHE A 102 -12.62 -6.56 -4.75
C PHE A 102 -13.05 -8.03 -4.72
N CYS A 103 -13.45 -8.57 -3.56
CA CYS A 103 -13.84 -9.96 -3.41
C CYS A 103 -14.85 -10.20 -2.28
N HIS A 104 -16.11 -10.39 -2.65
CA HIS A 104 -17.21 -10.69 -1.75
C HIS A 104 -17.49 -12.22 -1.70
N PRO A 105 -17.60 -12.86 -0.53
CA PRO A 105 -17.62 -14.33 -0.40
C PRO A 105 -18.80 -15.03 -1.08
N ARG A 106 -19.89 -14.28 -1.29
CA ARG A 106 -21.12 -14.75 -1.94
C ARG A 106 -21.11 -14.59 -3.46
N TYR A 107 -20.45 -13.56 -3.98
CA TYR A 107 -20.52 -13.20 -5.41
C TYR A 107 -19.25 -13.59 -6.18
N ASP A 108 -18.10 -13.61 -5.52
CA ASP A 108 -16.82 -13.81 -6.15
C ASP A 108 -16.22 -15.16 -5.73
N ARG A 109 -16.39 -16.16 -6.60
CA ARG A 109 -15.78 -17.49 -6.45
C ARG A 109 -15.17 -17.94 -7.78
N PRO A 110 -13.99 -18.59 -7.76
CA PRO A 110 -13.14 -18.87 -6.59
C PRO A 110 -12.43 -17.61 -6.08
N ARG A 111 -12.09 -17.60 -4.79
CA ARG A 111 -11.43 -16.46 -4.11
C ARG A 111 -10.08 -16.12 -4.75
N ASP A 112 -9.33 -17.13 -5.20
CA ASP A 112 -7.97 -16.96 -5.71
C ASP A 112 -7.92 -16.03 -6.91
N ARG A 113 -8.92 -16.10 -7.81
CA ARG A 113 -9.05 -15.19 -8.95
C ARG A 113 -9.19 -13.72 -8.55
N CYS A 114 -9.83 -13.44 -7.42
CA CYS A 114 -9.91 -12.07 -6.91
C CYS A 114 -8.53 -11.54 -6.53
N PHE A 115 -7.73 -12.36 -5.84
CA PHE A 115 -6.40 -11.98 -5.40
C PHE A 115 -5.45 -11.85 -6.59
N GLU A 116 -5.52 -12.76 -7.56
CA GLU A 116 -4.78 -12.64 -8.82
C GLU A 116 -5.11 -11.34 -9.57
N THR A 117 -6.39 -10.96 -9.59
CA THR A 117 -6.84 -9.69 -10.19
C THR A 117 -6.26 -8.49 -9.44
N MET A 118 -6.33 -8.51 -8.10
CA MET A 118 -5.78 -7.43 -7.28
C MET A 118 -4.26 -7.34 -7.39
N GLU A 119 -3.55 -8.46 -7.43
CA GLU A 119 -2.10 -8.48 -7.67
C GLU A 119 -1.74 -7.94 -9.05
N THR A 120 -2.51 -8.32 -10.07
CA THR A 120 -2.29 -7.84 -11.44
C THR A 120 -2.50 -6.33 -11.52
N LEU A 121 -3.55 -5.83 -10.87
CA LEU A 121 -3.83 -4.40 -10.70
C LEU A 121 -2.64 -3.71 -10.00
N LEU A 122 -2.16 -4.23 -8.87
CA LEU A 122 -1.01 -3.64 -8.17
C LEU A 122 0.27 -3.64 -9.01
N ARG A 123 0.53 -4.71 -9.77
CA ARG A 123 1.66 -4.80 -10.71
C ARG A 123 1.52 -3.77 -11.84
N GLN A 124 0.33 -3.62 -12.41
CA GLN A 124 0.04 -2.64 -13.45
C GLN A 124 0.21 -1.21 -12.92
N ALA A 125 -0.33 -0.92 -11.74
CA ALA A 125 -0.18 0.37 -11.09
C ALA A 125 1.29 0.73 -10.88
N TRP A 126 2.14 -0.22 -10.48
CA TRP A 126 3.58 0.02 -10.38
C TRP A 126 4.22 0.24 -11.76
N GLY A 127 3.84 -0.52 -12.78
CA GLY A 127 4.33 -0.34 -14.15
C GLY A 127 4.02 1.03 -14.76
N THR A 128 2.95 1.71 -14.32
CA THR A 128 2.64 3.09 -14.75
C THR A 128 3.50 4.16 -14.08
N VAL A 129 4.20 3.82 -13.00
CA VAL A 129 5.14 4.73 -12.37
C VAL A 129 6.41 4.71 -13.20
N ASP A 130 6.59 5.70 -14.08
CA ASP A 130 7.89 5.91 -14.73
C ASP A 130 8.97 5.93 -13.65
N ILE A 131 9.73 4.85 -13.54
CA ILE A 131 10.98 4.86 -12.81
C ILE A 131 11.87 5.72 -13.69
N PRO A 132 12.37 6.88 -13.23
CA PRO A 132 13.40 7.57 -13.98
C PRO A 132 14.50 6.54 -14.17
N GLN A 133 14.67 6.07 -15.41
CA GLN A 133 15.89 5.37 -15.77
C GLN A 133 17.00 6.30 -15.28
N CYS A 134 17.97 5.76 -14.55
CA CYS A 134 19.23 6.45 -14.38
C CYS A 134 19.80 6.58 -15.79
N SER A 135 19.43 7.67 -16.47
CA SER A 135 20.06 8.11 -17.69
C SER A 135 21.48 8.43 -17.27
N LYS A 136 22.35 7.43 -17.38
CA LYS A 136 23.75 7.72 -17.63
C LYS A 136 23.73 8.65 -18.83
N ALA A 137 24.07 9.92 -18.59
CA ALA A 137 24.37 10.84 -19.67
C ALA A 137 25.42 10.13 -20.54
N PRO A 138 25.29 10.09 -21.87
CA PRO A 138 26.38 9.64 -22.70
C PRO A 138 27.55 10.60 -22.45
N GLU A 139 28.63 10.04 -21.90
CA GLU A 139 29.91 10.73 -21.81
C GLU A 139 30.42 10.88 -23.25
N ILE A 140 30.31 12.08 -23.79
CA ILE A 140 30.91 12.42 -25.08
C ILE A 140 32.32 12.91 -24.75
N THR A 141 33.32 12.09 -25.09
CA THR A 141 34.73 12.49 -25.17
C THR A 141 34.98 13.19 -26.51
#